data_AF-A0A7Z9WTY4-F1
#
_entry.id   AF-A0A7Z9WTY4-F1
#
_cell.length_a   1.000
_cell.length_b   1.000
_cell.length_c   1.000
_cell.angle_alpha   90.00
_cell.angle_beta   90.00
_cell.angle_gamma   90.00
#
_symmetry.space_group_name_H-M   'P 1'
#
loop_
_entity.id
_entity.type
_entity.pdbx_description
1 polymer ?
#
loop_
_entity_poly.entity_id
_entity_poly.type
_entity_poly.pdbx_seq_one_letter_code
_entity_poly.pdbx_strand_id
1 'polypeptide(L)'
;LREAAKQFEALFLEMFLKQARKVNFDDEGLLSSERVSFYQAWYDKQLAQDIAAKGSMGLADQLVRQLSPQHPVVSVEEYEKMQQQKEQKPQQTLPTTAQMLNLRRR
;
A
#
# COMPACT_ATOMS: atom_id res chain seq x y z
N LEU A 1 14.66 -3.97 10.50
CA LEU A 1 13.29 -3.79 9.96
C LEU A 1 13.30 -3.22 8.55
N ARG A 2 13.88 -2.04 8.31
CA ARG A 2 13.96 -1.45 6.96
C ARG A 2 14.62 -2.36 5.91
N GLU A 3 15.74 -3.00 6.26
CA GLU A 3 16.44 -3.92 5.37
C GLU A 3 15.61 -5.18 5.04
N ALA A 4 14.99 -5.79 6.05
CA ALA A 4 14.07 -6.91 5.84
C ALA A 4 12.84 -6.52 5.01
N ALA A 5 12.32 -5.30 5.19
CA ALA A 5 11.19 -4.80 4.40
C ALA A 5 11.56 -4.54 2.93
N LYS A 6 12.80 -4.07 2.65
CA LYS A 6 13.34 -3.98 1.28
C LYS A 6 13.47 -5.35 0.63
N GLN A 7 13.98 -6.34 1.36
CA GLN A 7 14.08 -7.72 0.87
C GLN A 7 12.69 -8.31 0.58
N PHE A 8 11.70 -8.02 1.42
CA PHE A 8 10.32 -8.40 1.17
C PHE A 8 9.74 -7.70 -0.08
N GLU A 9 9.98 -6.40 -0.25
CA GLU A 9 9.55 -5.65 -1.44
C GLU A 9 10.14 -6.26 -2.72
N ALA A 10 11.41 -6.68 -2.70
CA ALA A 10 12.04 -7.38 -3.82
C ALA A 10 11.35 -8.72 -4.13
N LEU A 11 11.08 -9.55 -3.11
CA LEU A 11 10.39 -10.84 -3.30
C LEU A 11 8.96 -10.66 -3.80
N PHE A 12 8.24 -9.65 -3.28
CA PHE A 12 6.89 -9.33 -3.73
C PHE A 12 6.90 -8.90 -5.20
N LEU A 13 7.83 -8.02 -5.59
CA LEU A 13 7.94 -7.53 -6.95
C LEU A 13 8.34 -8.63 -7.94
N GLU A 14 9.26 -9.52 -7.56
CA GLU A 14 9.60 -10.71 -8.33
C GLU A 14 8.35 -11.57 -8.59
N MET A 15 7.55 -11.82 -7.55
CA MET A 15 6.30 -12.58 -7.69
C MET A 15 5.29 -11.85 -8.57
N PHE A 16 5.13 -10.53 -8.40
CA PHE A 16 4.21 -9.73 -9.20
C PHE A 16 4.58 -9.77 -10.69
N LEU A 17 5.86 -9.54 -11.03
CA LEU A 17 6.35 -9.57 -12.40
C LEU A 17 6.15 -10.95 -13.04
N LYS A 18 6.46 -12.02 -12.30
CA LYS A 18 6.24 -13.40 -12.73
C LYS A 18 4.77 -13.68 -13.04
N GLN A 19 3.85 -13.21 -12.20
CA GLN A 19 2.42 -13.43 -12.40
C GLN A 19 1.87 -12.58 -13.54
N ALA A 20 2.32 -11.33 -13.68
CA ALA A 20 1.96 -10.46 -14.80
C ALA A 20 2.35 -11.09 -16.15
N ARG A 21 3.53 -11.72 -16.25
CA ARG A 21 3.93 -12.43 -17.46
C ARG A 21 3.13 -13.69 -17.75
N LYS A 22 2.70 -14.42 -16.72
CA LYS A 22 1.80 -15.58 -16.89
C LYS A 22 0.39 -15.19 -17.36
N VAL A 23 0.00 -13.94 -17.16
CA VAL A 23 -1.29 -13.40 -17.65
C VAL A 23 -1.20 -12.98 -19.12
N ASN A 24 -0.01 -12.90 -19.71
CA ASN A 24 0.12 -12.73 -21.15
C ASN A 24 -0.27 -14.04 -21.84
N PHE A 25 -1.34 -13.98 -22.64
CA PHE A 25 -1.94 -15.05 -23.43
C PHE A 25 -1.06 -15.57 -24.59
N ASP A 26 0.28 -15.54 -24.46
CA ASP A 26 1.17 -16.22 -25.41
C ASP A 26 1.20 -17.72 -25.09
N ASP A 27 0.01 -18.32 -25.11
CA ASP A 27 -0.18 -19.74 -25.28
C ASP A 27 0.34 -20.09 -26.70
N GLU A 28 1.32 -20.98 -26.76
CA GLU A 28 1.74 -21.72 -27.98
C GLU A 28 2.76 -21.07 -28.95
N GLY A 29 3.78 -20.37 -28.44
CA GLY A 29 4.92 -19.93 -29.26
C GLY A 29 6.28 -20.39 -28.74
N LEU A 30 7.25 -20.61 -29.65
CA LEU A 30 8.69 -20.93 -29.43
C LEU A 30 9.41 -20.15 -28.30
N LEU A 31 8.80 -19.06 -27.80
CA LEU A 31 9.28 -18.22 -26.70
C LEU A 31 8.99 -18.80 -25.30
N SER A 32 8.17 -19.84 -25.18
CA SER A 32 7.85 -20.50 -23.91
C SER A 32 8.89 -21.54 -23.46
N SER A 33 10.00 -21.71 -24.20
CA SER A 33 11.01 -22.71 -23.88
C SER A 33 11.57 -22.54 -22.46
N GLU A 34 11.85 -23.65 -21.77
CA GLU A 34 12.36 -23.68 -20.38
C GLU A 34 13.61 -22.81 -20.18
N ARG A 35 14.50 -22.77 -21.17
CA ARG A 35 15.70 -21.91 -21.13
C ARG A 35 15.35 -20.43 -21.13
N VAL A 36 14.38 -20.02 -21.95
CA VAL A 36 13.92 -18.62 -21.98
C VAL A 36 13.29 -18.26 -20.65
N SER A 37 12.43 -19.12 -20.10
CA SER A 37 11.83 -18.95 -18.76
C SER A 37 12.87 -18.76 -17.65
N PHE A 38 13.97 -19.53 -17.69
CA PHE A 38 15.06 -19.37 -16.74
C PHE A 38 15.73 -17.98 -16.80
N TYR A 39 16.14 -17.54 -17.99
CA TYR A 39 16.76 -16.21 -18.16
C TYR A 39 15.80 -15.07 -17.79
N GLN A 40 14.52 -15.25 -18.12
CA GLN A 40 13.46 -14.32 -17.77
C GLN A 40 13.27 -14.21 -16.26
N ALA A 41 13.26 -15.33 -15.53
CA ALA A 41 13.15 -15.35 -14.08
C ALA A 41 14.38 -14.71 -13.41
N TRP A 42 15.58 -14.98 -13.92
CA TRP A 42 16.80 -14.33 -13.41
C TRP A 42 16.78 -12.81 -13.64
N TYR A 43 16.33 -12.38 -14.82
CA TYR A 43 16.14 -10.97 -15.13
C TYR A 43 15.11 -10.30 -14.20
N ASP A 44 13.96 -10.94 -13.97
CA ASP A 44 12.94 -10.41 -13.05
C ASP A 44 13.47 -10.28 -11.63
N LYS A 45 14.28 -11.24 -11.18
CA LYS A 45 14.91 -11.18 -9.86
C LYS A 45 15.86 -9.99 -9.74
N GLN A 46 16.73 -9.78 -10.72
CA GLN A 46 17.66 -8.64 -10.72
C GLN A 46 16.91 -7.31 -10.80
N LEU A 47 15.90 -7.24 -11.67
CA LEU A 47 15.06 -6.05 -11.83
C LEU A 47 14.32 -5.73 -10.53
N ALA A 48 13.74 -6.74 -9.88
CA ALA A 48 13.05 -6.58 -8.61
C ALA A 48 13.99 -6.10 -7.50
N GLN A 49 15.21 -6.63 -7.44
CA GLN A 49 16.24 -6.17 -6.51
C GLN A 49 16.63 -4.71 -6.76
N ASP A 50 16.86 -4.31 -8.02
CA ASP A 50 17.22 -2.94 -8.37
C ASP A 50 16.10 -1.94 -8.04
N ILE A 51 14.84 -2.32 -8.28
CA ILE A 51 13.67 -1.48 -7.98
C ILE A 51 13.48 -1.35 -6.46
N ALA A 52 13.56 -2.45 -5.72
CA ALA A 52 13.46 -2.44 -4.26
C ALA A 52 14.63 -1.70 -3.60
N ALA A 53 15.85 -1.80 -4.15
CA ALA A 53 17.02 -1.06 -3.69
C ALA A 53 16.85 0.46 -3.87
N LYS A 54 16.24 0.88 -4.98
CA LYS A 54 15.88 2.29 -5.25
C LYS A 54 14.73 2.79 -4.38
N GLY A 55 13.92 1.89 -3.81
CA GLY A 55 12.80 2.23 -2.93
C GLY A 55 11.65 2.95 -3.64
N SER A 56 11.50 2.77 -4.96
CA SER A 56 10.56 3.56 -5.77
C SER A 56 9.08 3.20 -5.56
N MET A 57 8.78 2.05 -4.97
CA MET A 57 7.40 1.62 -4.72
C MET A 57 6.87 2.03 -3.34
N GLY A 58 7.75 2.28 -2.36
CA GLY A 58 7.36 2.70 -1.01
C GLY A 58 6.61 1.62 -0.20
N LEU A 59 6.50 0.38 -0.69
CA LEU A 59 5.88 -0.73 0.03
C LEU A 59 6.71 -1.12 1.25
N ALA A 60 8.04 -1.10 1.13
CA ALA A 60 8.93 -1.32 2.26
C ALA A 60 8.68 -0.31 3.39
N ASP A 61 8.41 0.96 3.05
CA ASP A 61 8.10 2.00 4.04
C ASP A 61 6.71 1.82 4.67
N GLN A 62 5.71 1.41 3.89
CA GLN A 62 4.38 1.09 4.43
C GLN A 62 4.44 -0.11 5.39
N LEU A 63 5.19 -1.17 5.05
CA LEU A 63 5.40 -2.33 5.91
C LEU A 63 6.09 -1.96 7.21
N VAL A 64 7.16 -1.16 7.14
CA VAL A 64 7.83 -0.67 8.35
C VAL A 64 6.88 0.19 9.17
N ARG A 65 6.04 1.04 8.57
CA ARG A 65 5.04 1.84 9.28
C ARG A 65 3.98 0.99 9.98
N GLN A 66 3.49 -0.06 9.34
CA GLN A 66 2.49 -0.97 9.92
C GLN A 66 3.07 -1.89 11.01
N LEU A 67 4.34 -2.28 10.88
CA LEU A 67 5.04 -3.11 11.86
C LEU A 67 5.73 -2.27 12.96
N SER A 68 5.80 -0.96 12.79
CA SER A 68 6.36 -0.08 13.82
C SER A 68 5.37 0.00 14.98
N PRO A 69 5.82 -0.19 16.23
CA PRO A 69 4.97 -0.19 17.43
C PRO A 69 4.25 1.15 17.70
N GLN A 70 4.47 2.17 16.86
CA GLN A 70 3.75 3.44 16.91
C GLN A 70 2.34 3.35 16.30
N HIS A 71 2.05 2.30 15.53
CA HIS A 71 0.67 1.92 15.24
C HIS A 71 0.30 0.79 16.21
N PRO A 72 -0.60 1.02 17.18
CA PRO A 72 -1.19 -0.09 17.91
C PRO A 72 -1.78 -1.05 16.87
N VAL A 73 -1.46 -2.33 16.98
CA VAL A 73 -2.18 -3.38 16.28
C VAL A 73 -3.55 -3.42 16.94
N VAL A 74 -4.43 -2.54 16.52
CA VAL A 74 -5.79 -2.43 17.04
C VAL A 74 -6.53 -3.68 16.54
N SER A 75 -7.17 -4.42 17.43
CA SER A 75 -8.03 -5.53 17.02
C SER A 75 -9.21 -4.99 16.20
N VAL A 76 -9.83 -5.84 15.37
CA VAL A 76 -11.01 -5.44 14.57
C VAL A 76 -12.11 -4.85 15.48
N GLU A 77 -12.27 -5.44 16.66
CA GLU A 77 -13.20 -4.99 17.71
C GLU A 77 -12.86 -3.59 18.26
N GLU A 78 -11.58 -3.27 18.41
CA GLU A 78 -11.13 -1.96 18.87
C GLU A 78 -11.21 -0.91 17.76
N TYR A 79 -11.01 -1.28 16.48
CA TYR A 79 -11.23 -0.39 15.33
C TYR A 79 -12.69 0.04 15.24
N GLU A 80 -13.62 -0.89 15.43
CA GLU A 80 -15.07 -0.59 15.46
C GLU A 80 -15.42 0.39 16.58
N LYS A 81 -14.86 0.20 17.78
CA LYS A 81 -15.04 1.12 18.92
C LYS A 81 -14.44 2.51 18.64
N MET A 82 -13.30 2.57 17.95
CA MET A 82 -12.66 3.83 17.56
C MET A 82 -13.45 4.58 16.46
N GLN A 83 -14.17 3.88 15.59
CA GLN A 83 -15.03 4.49 14.57
C GLN A 83 -16.32 5.07 15.18
N GLN A 84 -16.97 4.35 16.09
CA GLN A 84 -18.17 4.82 16.79
C GLN A 84 -17.92 6.07 17.64
N GLN A 85 -16.69 6.25 18.15
CA GLN A 85 -16.32 7.43 18.94
C GLN A 85 -16.01 8.68 18.10
N LYS A 86 -15.64 8.52 16.82
CA LYS A 86 -15.42 9.65 15.90
C LYS A 86 -16.72 10.28 15.39
N GLU A 87 -17.83 9.55 15.42
CA GLU A 87 -19.15 10.06 14.99
C GLU A 87 -19.86 10.94 16.04
N GLN A 88 -19.35 11.02 17.28
CA GLN A 88 -20.02 11.73 18.38
C GLN A 88 -19.39 13.09 18.80
N LYS A 89 -18.48 13.69 18.03
CA LYS A 89 -18.10 15.11 18.28
C LYS A 89 -18.99 16.06 17.45
N PRO A 90 -19.62 17.07 18.08
CA PRO A 90 -20.54 17.96 17.39
C PRO A 90 -19.82 18.77 16.32
N GLN A 91 -20.39 18.75 15.12
CA GLN A 91 -20.06 19.65 14.02
C GLN A 91 -20.06 21.08 14.55
N GLN A 92 -18.89 21.72 14.63
CA GLN A 92 -18.83 23.18 14.66
C GLN A 92 -19.32 23.66 13.29
N THR A 93 -20.63 23.84 13.19
CA THR A 93 -21.22 24.56 12.08
C THR A 93 -20.76 26.01 12.20
N LEU A 94 -20.15 26.55 11.15
CA LEU A 94 -20.03 28.00 11.00
C LEU A 94 -21.43 28.59 11.25
N PRO A 95 -21.58 29.61 12.11
CA PRO A 95 -22.88 30.18 12.39
C PRO A 95 -23.48 30.63 11.06
N THR A 96 -24.58 29.98 10.67
CA THR A 96 -25.31 30.27 9.43
C THR A 96 -25.57 31.77 9.36
N THR A 97 -25.53 32.37 8.17
CA THR A 97 -25.75 33.82 7.95
C THR A 97 -27.00 34.39 8.67
N ALA A 98 -28.02 33.55 8.90
CA ALA A 98 -29.19 33.88 9.71
C ALA A 98 -28.87 34.19 11.20
N GLN A 99 -27.86 33.55 11.78
CA GLN A 99 -27.38 33.77 13.15
C GLN A 99 -26.57 35.07 13.28
N MET A 100 -25.88 35.52 12.21
CA MET A 100 -25.14 36.79 12.21
C MET A 100 -26.05 38.03 12.16
N LEU A 101 -27.22 37.93 11.53
CA LEU A 101 -28.17 39.06 11.39
C LEU A 101 -28.89 39.42 12.69
N ASN A 102 -28.96 38.50 13.66
CA ASN A 102 -29.59 38.74 14.97
C ASN A 102 -28.70 39.53 15.95
N LEU A 103 -27.45 39.83 15.61
CA LEU A 103 -26.56 40.64 16.43
C LEU A 103 -26.52 42.13 16.01
N ARG A 104 -27.29 42.53 14.98
CA ARG A 104 -27.36 43.94 14.50
C ARG A 104 -28.62 44.68 14.96
N ARG A 105 -29.49 44.02 15.72
CA ARG A 105 -30.66 44.63 16.35
C ARG A 105 -30.58 44.49 17.87
N ARG A 106 -29.56 45.10 18.46
CA ARG A 106 -29.54 45.60 19.85
C ARG A 106 -28.80 46.92 19.88
#